data_AF-A0A9D8VKT6-F1
#
_entry.id   AF-A0A9D8VKT6-F1
#
_cell.length_a   1.000
_cell.length_b   1.000
_cell.length_c   1.000
_cell.angle_alpha   90.00
_cell.angle_beta   90.00
_cell.angle_gamma   90.00
#
_symmetry.space_group_name_H-M   'P 1'
#
loop_
_entity.id
_entity.type
_entity.pdbx_description
1 polymer ?
#
loop_
_entity_poly.entity_id
_entity_poly.type
_entity_poly.pdbx_seq_one_letter_code
_entity_poly.pdbx_strand_id
1 'polypeptide(L)'
;MKSLFKKIPTTILPLLMVAAMFSACTLDDISKDIDNQELTAEEMEAATQIMGEALSDDNDGVFSSLNDALTTVSSSGFGNDSHMKGHHDDDRNSGRGNESNYQYEYDRQTGTHTISFNREVNNPNFQKSLSAVLTYVFTDVNGEYIAAPRQNRERIENIDFTSDKNGSTQSRFRNSEFSRADTFAFTGLSDASSILTIDGKHYGNGSIDGVTREGDTFERSFVNEINFLDIQVNKDTVAAYGSLTQGVTGTLNYELTIFRSSNGQGSSKTVTGTIEMDGDGTALLRFANVNRLFKVNLRTGFVSDDEVDIESAVAAVDTLNQTVTLRNDLLVIVSDRTEIEGEDGLDSLEAVARALDAGESVIAEVEGYRNPDNRSEFIAEEIEFEFAEDDDEDDDDNDDDD
;
A
#
# COMPACT_ATOMS: atom_id res chain seq x y z
N MET A 1 -51.71 -59.20 19.71
CA MET A 1 -52.77 -58.29 20.20
C MET A 1 -52.14 -56.91 20.40
N LYS A 2 -52.56 -55.91 19.60
CA LYS A 2 -52.39 -54.44 19.73
C LYS A 2 -50.93 -53.90 19.77
N SER A 3 -50.39 -53.23 18.73
CA SER A 3 -50.69 -51.87 18.19
C SER A 3 -50.67 -50.79 19.29
N LEU A 4 -50.06 -49.61 19.21
CA LEU A 4 -49.90 -48.59 18.15
C LEU A 4 -48.64 -47.74 18.47
N PHE A 5 -47.77 -47.36 17.54
CA PHE A 5 -47.83 -46.21 16.61
C PHE A 5 -48.01 -44.79 17.22
N LYS A 6 -47.11 -43.90 16.75
CA LYS A 6 -47.22 -42.44 16.48
C LYS A 6 -46.93 -41.49 17.67
N LYS A 7 -46.14 -40.41 17.57
CA LYS A 7 -45.80 -39.47 16.47
C LYS A 7 -44.45 -38.75 16.69
N ILE A 8 -43.83 -38.32 15.57
CA ILE A 8 -42.85 -37.21 15.42
C ILE A 8 -43.66 -35.90 15.29
N PRO A 9 -43.15 -34.72 15.72
CA PRO A 9 -42.42 -33.79 14.83
C PRO A 9 -41.15 -33.24 15.56
N THR A 10 -40.13 -32.62 14.95
CA THR A 10 -40.18 -31.36 14.17
C THR A 10 -38.78 -31.06 13.61
N THR A 11 -38.74 -30.39 12.44
CA THR A 11 -37.69 -29.46 11.89
C THR A 11 -36.28 -30.01 11.65
N ILE A 12 -35.87 -30.29 10.41
CA ILE A 12 -35.39 -29.35 9.37
C ILE A 12 -34.23 -28.48 9.88
N LEU A 13 -33.00 -28.94 9.63
CA LEU A 13 -31.82 -28.10 9.47
C LEU A 13 -31.04 -28.64 8.26
N PRO A 14 -30.93 -27.88 7.17
CA PRO A 14 -30.12 -28.26 6.01
C PRO A 14 -28.68 -27.74 6.17
N LEU A 15 -27.81 -28.29 5.32
CA LEU A 15 -26.51 -27.74 4.92
C LEU A 15 -25.34 -27.90 5.90
N LEU A 16 -24.80 -29.12 5.94
CA LEU A 16 -23.40 -29.35 6.29
C LEU A 16 -22.81 -30.33 5.27
N MET A 17 -22.60 -29.86 4.05
CA MET A 17 -21.89 -30.60 2.99
C MET A 17 -21.47 -29.66 1.85
N VAL A 18 -20.44 -28.85 2.09
CA VAL A 18 -19.46 -28.45 1.05
C VAL A 18 -18.10 -28.38 1.74
N ALA A 19 -17.57 -29.56 2.07
CA ALA A 19 -16.15 -29.74 2.33
C ALA A 19 -15.62 -30.63 1.20
N ALA A 20 -14.52 -30.19 0.59
CA ALA A 20 -13.71 -30.92 -0.38
C ALA A 20 -14.38 -31.24 -1.73
N MET A 21 -14.50 -30.22 -2.58
CA MET A 21 -14.36 -30.38 -4.03
C MET A 21 -13.29 -29.42 -4.57
N PHE A 22 -12.08 -29.48 -4.01
CA PHE A 22 -10.91 -29.29 -4.85
C PHE A 22 -10.55 -30.67 -5.38
N SER A 23 -10.94 -30.90 -6.63
CA SER A 23 -10.46 -32.02 -7.41
C SER A 23 -8.95 -32.11 -7.26
N ALA A 24 -8.50 -33.29 -6.82
CA ALA A 24 -7.16 -33.77 -7.06
C ALA A 24 -6.94 -33.84 -8.58
N CYS A 25 -6.54 -32.71 -9.17
CA CYS A 25 -5.63 -32.72 -10.29
C CYS A 25 -4.24 -32.62 -9.68
N THR A 26 -3.44 -33.64 -9.94
CA THR A 26 -2.03 -33.72 -9.60
C THR A 26 -1.34 -32.41 -9.99
N LEU A 27 -0.82 -31.68 -9.01
CA LEU A 27 0.29 -30.75 -9.21
C LEU A 27 1.48 -31.63 -9.64
N ASP A 28 1.52 -31.91 -10.95
CA ASP A 28 2.59 -32.59 -11.62
C ASP A 28 3.82 -31.66 -11.59
N ASP A 29 5.00 -32.26 -11.39
CA ASP A 29 6.32 -31.63 -11.22
C ASP A 29 6.45 -30.23 -11.85
N ILE A 30 6.47 -29.20 -11.01
CA ILE A 30 6.98 -27.88 -11.40
C ILE A 30 8.49 -28.04 -11.52
N SER A 31 8.97 -28.06 -12.76
CA SER A 31 10.40 -28.17 -13.06
C SER A 31 11.18 -27.06 -12.36
N LYS A 32 12.23 -27.43 -11.62
CA LYS A 32 13.21 -26.54 -10.97
C LYS A 32 14.09 -25.73 -11.95
N ASP A 33 13.67 -25.61 -13.21
CA ASP A 33 14.38 -24.87 -14.27
C ASP A 33 13.74 -23.49 -14.57
N ILE A 34 12.73 -23.06 -13.81
CA ILE A 34 12.03 -21.78 -14.03
C ILE A 34 12.61 -20.62 -13.20
N ASP A 35 13.40 -20.89 -12.15
CA ASP A 35 14.00 -19.87 -11.28
C ASP A 35 15.03 -18.95 -11.97
N ASN A 36 15.47 -19.30 -13.19
CA ASN A 36 16.47 -18.54 -13.97
C ASN A 36 15.89 -17.87 -15.24
N GLN A 37 14.57 -17.85 -15.43
CA GLN A 37 13.98 -17.10 -16.55
C GLN A 37 13.76 -15.65 -16.14
N GLU A 38 14.29 -14.71 -16.94
CA GLU A 38 13.98 -13.28 -16.84
C GLU A 38 12.45 -13.07 -16.73
N LEU A 39 12.05 -12.11 -15.90
CA LEU A 39 10.65 -11.71 -15.79
C LEU A 39 10.20 -11.11 -17.12
N THR A 40 9.08 -11.60 -17.66
CA THR A 40 8.40 -10.89 -18.75
C THR A 40 7.90 -9.53 -18.25
N ALA A 41 7.69 -8.56 -19.14
CA ALA A 41 7.14 -7.25 -18.75
C ALA A 41 5.82 -7.37 -17.97
N GLU A 42 4.89 -8.22 -18.43
CA GLU A 42 3.62 -8.51 -17.73
C GLU A 42 3.85 -9.09 -16.31
N GLU A 43 4.84 -9.98 -16.14
CA GLU A 43 5.17 -10.55 -14.83
C GLU A 43 5.80 -9.52 -13.89
N MET A 44 6.63 -8.63 -14.43
CA MET A 44 7.28 -7.56 -13.68
C MET A 44 6.26 -6.51 -13.21
N GLU A 45 5.34 -6.11 -14.07
CA GLU A 45 4.23 -5.22 -13.72
C GLU A 45 3.29 -5.85 -12.69
N ALA A 46 2.96 -7.14 -12.83
CA ALA A 46 2.18 -7.83 -11.81
C ALA A 46 2.95 -7.89 -10.46
N ALA A 47 4.25 -8.21 -10.49
CA ALA A 47 5.08 -8.29 -9.30
C ALA A 47 5.19 -6.95 -8.57
N THR A 48 5.48 -5.87 -9.29
CA THR A 48 5.57 -4.51 -8.74
C THR A 48 4.25 -4.08 -8.11
N GLN A 49 3.11 -4.28 -8.79
CA GLN A 49 1.80 -3.94 -8.23
C GLN A 49 1.48 -4.72 -6.95
N ILE A 50 1.79 -6.02 -6.89
CA ILE A 50 1.62 -6.85 -5.68
C ILE A 50 2.50 -6.31 -4.54
N MET A 51 3.76 -6.00 -4.83
CA MET A 51 4.69 -5.47 -3.82
C MET A 51 4.26 -4.08 -3.33
N GLY A 52 3.79 -3.22 -4.23
CA GLY A 52 3.24 -1.91 -3.88
C GLY A 52 2.06 -2.03 -2.92
N GLU A 53 1.07 -2.89 -3.22
CA GLU A 53 -0.05 -3.15 -2.30
C GLU A 53 0.41 -3.75 -0.97
N ALA A 54 1.36 -4.69 -1.00
CA ALA A 54 1.88 -5.35 0.19
C ALA A 54 2.59 -4.37 1.13
N LEU A 55 3.22 -3.32 0.61
CA LEU A 55 3.91 -2.32 1.41
C LEU A 55 2.98 -1.21 1.91
N SER A 56 2.07 -0.76 1.06
CA SER A 56 1.34 0.49 1.26
C SER A 56 0.40 0.57 2.45
N ASP A 57 0.16 1.80 2.93
CA ASP A 57 -0.81 2.09 3.98
C ASP A 57 -2.27 1.98 3.51
N ASP A 58 -2.60 2.58 2.36
CA ASP A 58 -3.96 2.59 1.82
C ASP A 58 -4.52 1.19 1.59
N ASN A 59 -3.69 0.28 1.10
CA ASN A 59 -4.11 -1.08 0.77
C ASN A 59 -4.03 -2.04 1.95
N ASP A 60 -3.84 -1.57 3.19
CA ASP A 60 -3.68 -2.36 4.42
C ASP A 60 -2.41 -3.24 4.47
N GLY A 61 -1.34 -2.80 3.83
CA GLY A 61 -0.05 -3.48 3.75
C GLY A 61 0.79 -3.33 5.02
N VAL A 62 2.10 -3.52 4.87
CA VAL A 62 3.09 -3.42 5.95
C VAL A 62 2.96 -2.10 6.70
N PHE A 63 2.89 -0.97 6.00
CA PHE A 63 2.80 0.35 6.65
C PHE A 63 1.49 0.58 7.40
N SER A 64 0.38 -0.03 6.95
CA SER A 64 -0.87 -0.05 7.73
C SER A 64 -0.70 -0.84 9.02
N SER A 65 -0.04 -2.00 8.97
CA SER A 65 0.26 -2.79 10.17
C SER A 65 1.24 -2.09 11.11
N LEU A 66 2.25 -1.37 10.60
CA LEU A 66 3.16 -0.56 11.43
C LEU A 66 2.41 0.58 12.15
N ASN A 67 1.55 1.29 11.43
CA ASN A 67 0.71 2.35 12.01
C ASN A 67 -0.27 1.80 13.07
N ASP A 68 -0.90 0.65 12.81
CA ASP A 68 -1.75 -0.03 13.79
C ASP A 68 -0.94 -0.47 15.03
N ALA A 69 0.27 -0.99 14.83
CA ALA A 69 1.16 -1.46 15.90
C ALA A 69 1.66 -0.34 16.83
N LEU A 70 1.96 0.83 16.26
CA LEU A 70 2.46 2.00 17.00
C LEU A 70 1.37 2.83 17.68
N THR A 71 0.09 2.44 17.50
CA THR A 71 -1.04 3.11 18.15
C THR A 71 -1.34 2.50 19.51
N THR A 72 -1.62 3.33 20.53
CA THR A 72 -2.07 2.83 21.84
C THR A 72 -3.53 2.37 21.79
N VAL A 73 -3.89 1.42 22.65
CA VAL A 73 -5.20 0.75 22.57
C VAL A 73 -5.92 0.72 23.91
N SER A 74 -7.25 0.61 23.89
CA SER A 74 -8.06 0.43 25.09
C SER A 74 -9.42 -0.19 24.77
N SER A 75 -10.25 -0.39 25.80
CA SER A 75 -11.64 -0.82 25.61
C SER A 75 -12.52 0.17 24.83
N SER A 76 -12.07 1.41 24.63
CA SER A 76 -12.82 2.44 23.89
C SER A 76 -12.31 2.64 22.46
N GLY A 77 -11.43 1.78 21.94
CA GLY A 77 -10.86 1.90 20.59
C GLY A 77 -9.35 2.12 20.57
N PHE A 78 -8.85 2.56 19.41
CA PHE A 78 -7.51 3.08 19.22
C PHE A 78 -7.34 4.45 19.88
N GLY A 79 -6.12 4.80 20.28
CA GLY A 79 -5.77 6.14 20.77
C GLY A 79 -5.71 7.16 19.63
N ASN A 80 -6.06 8.41 19.95
CA ASN A 80 -5.96 9.55 19.03
C ASN A 80 -4.62 10.28 19.16
N ASP A 81 -3.66 9.70 19.88
CA ASP A 81 -2.52 10.45 20.39
C ASP A 81 -1.41 10.53 19.30
N SER A 82 -1.04 11.77 18.97
CA SER A 82 -0.46 12.22 17.70
C SER A 82 1.07 12.19 17.55
N HIS A 83 1.84 11.44 18.37
CA HIS A 83 3.31 11.47 18.21
C HIS A 83 3.85 10.67 17.02
N MET A 84 3.06 9.75 16.46
CA MET A 84 3.43 8.99 15.25
C MET A 84 2.29 8.80 14.25
N LYS A 85 1.08 9.26 14.62
CA LYS A 85 0.01 9.40 13.65
C LYS A 85 0.25 10.69 12.91
N GLY A 86 0.14 10.62 11.60
CA GLY A 86 0.18 11.82 10.82
C GLY A 86 -0.88 12.81 11.25
N HIS A 87 -0.51 14.09 11.34
CA HIS A 87 -1.47 15.16 11.56
C HIS A 87 -2.38 15.36 10.34
N HIS A 88 -2.07 14.71 9.22
CA HIS A 88 -2.96 14.56 8.07
C HIS A 88 -3.86 13.32 8.25
N ASP A 89 -4.81 13.41 9.17
CA ASP A 89 -5.98 12.50 9.28
C ASP A 89 -6.95 12.62 8.06
N ASP A 90 -6.50 13.21 6.95
CA ASP A 90 -7.24 13.32 5.69
C ASP A 90 -6.92 12.17 4.71
N ASP A 91 -6.18 11.14 5.13
CA ASP A 91 -6.01 9.89 4.37
C ASP A 91 -7.31 9.07 4.38
N ARG A 92 -8.29 9.55 3.61
CA ARG A 92 -9.62 8.96 3.44
C ARG A 92 -9.57 7.50 3.01
N ASN A 93 -8.47 7.08 2.39
CA ASN A 93 -8.29 5.74 1.84
C ASN A 93 -7.71 4.74 2.84
N SER A 94 -6.97 5.21 3.85
CA SER A 94 -6.49 4.35 4.94
C SER A 94 -7.66 3.79 5.76
N GLY A 95 -8.73 4.59 5.96
CA GLY A 95 -9.89 4.24 6.78
C GLY A 95 -9.63 4.19 8.29
N ARG A 96 -8.41 4.51 8.75
CA ARG A 96 -8.06 4.53 10.19
C ARG A 96 -8.97 5.48 10.96
N GLY A 97 -9.32 5.10 12.20
CA GLY A 97 -10.18 5.88 13.08
C GLY A 97 -11.69 5.67 12.84
N ASN A 98 -12.06 4.96 11.78
CA ASN A 98 -13.45 4.59 11.46
C ASN A 98 -13.73 3.11 11.72
N GLU A 99 -13.04 2.51 12.71
CA GLU A 99 -13.21 1.10 13.03
C GLU A 99 -14.62 0.78 13.55
N SER A 100 -15.22 -0.29 13.02
CA SER A 100 -16.51 -0.82 13.45
C SER A 100 -16.35 -2.21 14.07
N ASN A 101 -17.37 -2.69 14.78
CA ASN A 101 -17.35 -3.99 15.47
C ASN A 101 -16.15 -4.19 16.40
N TYR A 102 -15.64 -3.10 16.99
CA TYR A 102 -14.46 -3.11 17.84
C TYR A 102 -14.68 -3.93 19.12
N GLN A 103 -13.79 -4.89 19.37
CA GLN A 103 -13.73 -5.68 20.59
C GLN A 103 -12.33 -5.60 21.19
N TYR A 104 -12.25 -5.64 22.52
CA TYR A 104 -10.99 -5.52 23.25
C TYR A 104 -10.99 -6.45 24.46
N GLU A 105 -9.88 -7.17 24.65
CA GLU A 105 -9.59 -7.99 25.81
C GLU A 105 -8.15 -7.73 26.30
N TYR A 106 -7.92 -7.93 27.59
CA TYR A 106 -6.59 -7.86 28.20
C TYR A 106 -6.37 -9.03 29.16
N ASP A 107 -5.34 -9.84 28.90
CA ASP A 107 -4.88 -10.90 29.79
C ASP A 107 -3.76 -10.39 30.70
N ARG A 108 -4.03 -10.37 32.01
CA ARG A 108 -3.06 -9.93 33.02
C ARG A 108 -1.90 -10.90 33.22
N GLN A 109 -2.05 -12.18 32.87
CA GLN A 109 -1.02 -13.19 33.07
C GLN A 109 0.09 -13.05 32.03
N THR A 110 -0.27 -12.79 30.78
CA THR A 110 0.67 -12.66 29.66
C THR A 110 0.96 -11.21 29.28
N GLY A 111 0.18 -10.25 29.80
CA GLY A 111 0.27 -8.84 29.38
C GLY A 111 -0.32 -8.57 28.00
N THR A 112 -1.03 -9.53 27.40
CA THR A 112 -1.52 -9.44 26.03
C THR A 112 -2.82 -8.64 25.95
N HIS A 113 -2.83 -7.64 25.08
CA HIS A 113 -4.03 -6.96 24.62
C HIS A 113 -4.46 -7.58 23.29
N THR A 114 -5.73 -7.97 23.16
CA THR A 114 -6.29 -8.52 21.92
C THR A 114 -7.41 -7.62 21.44
N ILE A 115 -7.38 -7.28 20.15
CA ILE A 115 -8.35 -6.41 19.51
C ILE A 115 -8.88 -7.08 18.26
N SER A 116 -10.18 -6.94 18.00
CA SER A 116 -10.76 -7.25 16.70
C SER A 116 -11.65 -6.11 16.22
N PHE A 117 -11.65 -5.84 14.92
CA PHE A 117 -12.46 -4.79 14.31
C PHE A 117 -12.61 -5.01 12.81
N ASN A 118 -13.53 -4.24 12.22
CA ASN A 118 -13.65 -4.07 10.79
C ASN A 118 -13.28 -2.63 10.39
N ARG A 119 -12.71 -2.46 9.21
CA ARG A 119 -12.42 -1.15 8.61
C ARG A 119 -12.96 -1.15 7.18
N GLU A 120 -13.68 -0.09 6.83
CA GLU A 120 -14.31 0.05 5.51
C GLU A 120 -14.05 1.45 4.96
N VAL A 121 -13.75 1.53 3.67
CA VAL A 121 -13.68 2.78 2.90
C VAL A 121 -14.57 2.63 1.69
N ASN A 122 -15.35 3.66 1.39
CA ASN A 122 -16.26 3.67 0.24
C ASN A 122 -16.22 5.03 -0.45
N ASN A 123 -15.18 5.24 -1.26
CA ASN A 123 -14.98 6.41 -2.11
C ASN A 123 -15.29 6.05 -3.57
N PRO A 124 -15.62 7.03 -4.44
CA PRO A 124 -16.01 6.77 -5.82
C PRO A 124 -15.02 5.93 -6.64
N ASN A 125 -13.71 6.10 -6.42
CA ASN A 125 -12.66 5.39 -7.17
C ASN A 125 -11.86 4.40 -6.31
N PHE A 126 -12.23 4.25 -5.04
CA PHE A 126 -11.54 3.36 -4.11
C PHE A 126 -12.48 2.85 -3.03
N GLN A 127 -12.56 1.54 -2.93
CA GLN A 127 -13.29 0.83 -1.90
C GLN A 127 -12.37 -0.15 -1.21
N LYS A 128 -12.56 -0.30 0.09
CA LYS A 128 -11.79 -1.23 0.91
C LYS A 128 -12.66 -1.86 1.95
N SER A 129 -12.45 -3.14 2.19
CA SER A 129 -13.02 -3.85 3.32
C SER A 129 -11.95 -4.67 4.03
N LEU A 130 -11.93 -4.61 5.36
CA LEU A 130 -10.95 -5.29 6.19
C LEU A 130 -11.64 -5.85 7.43
N SER A 131 -11.26 -7.07 7.82
CA SER A 131 -11.44 -7.64 9.14
C SER A 131 -10.07 -7.96 9.73
N ALA A 132 -9.83 -7.50 10.95
CA ALA A 132 -8.53 -7.61 11.59
C ALA A 132 -8.63 -8.15 13.02
N VAL A 133 -7.63 -8.95 13.41
CA VAL A 133 -7.33 -9.31 14.78
C VAL A 133 -5.89 -8.91 15.07
N LEU A 134 -5.69 -8.07 16.08
CA LEU A 134 -4.38 -7.56 16.49
C LEU A 134 -4.08 -8.02 17.91
N THR A 135 -2.81 -8.35 18.19
CA THR A 135 -2.33 -8.57 19.55
C THR A 135 -1.14 -7.69 19.86
N TYR A 136 -1.09 -7.21 21.10
CA TYR A 136 -0.04 -6.34 21.60
C TYR A 136 0.45 -6.82 22.95
N VAL A 137 1.75 -6.73 23.20
CA VAL A 137 2.34 -6.76 24.54
C VAL A 137 3.16 -5.48 24.70
N PHE A 138 2.68 -4.56 25.54
CA PHE A 138 3.38 -3.32 25.86
C PHE A 138 4.25 -3.53 27.10
N THR A 139 5.53 -3.18 27.03
CA THR A 139 6.44 -3.22 28.18
C THR A 139 7.18 -1.91 28.38
N ASP A 140 7.53 -1.61 29.63
CA ASP A 140 8.43 -0.51 29.94
C ASP A 140 9.91 -0.91 29.85
N VAL A 141 10.81 0.03 30.17
CA VAL A 141 12.26 -0.16 30.12
C VAL A 141 12.78 -1.31 31.00
N ASN A 142 12.01 -1.73 32.01
CA ASN A 142 12.36 -2.86 32.89
C ASN A 142 11.73 -4.18 32.43
N GLY A 143 10.95 -4.16 31.33
CA GLY A 143 10.19 -5.31 30.85
C GLY A 143 8.88 -5.56 31.59
N GLU A 144 8.39 -4.60 32.39
CA GLU A 144 7.11 -4.77 33.10
C GLU A 144 5.93 -4.48 32.17
N TYR A 145 4.90 -5.34 32.21
CA TYR A 145 3.70 -5.18 31.38
C TYR A 145 2.91 -3.91 31.70
N ILE A 146 2.48 -3.21 30.65
CA ILE A 146 1.68 -1.99 30.77
C ILE A 146 0.20 -2.31 30.48
N ALA A 147 -0.59 -2.52 31.53
CA ALA A 147 -2.01 -2.87 31.43
C ALA A 147 -2.93 -1.77 30.85
N ALA A 148 -2.48 -0.52 30.85
CA ALA A 148 -3.23 0.64 30.36
C ALA A 148 -2.33 1.51 29.47
N PRO A 149 -2.00 1.05 28.24
CA PRO A 149 -0.99 1.68 27.39
C PRO A 149 -1.35 3.12 27.03
N ARG A 150 -2.62 3.43 26.81
CA ARG A 150 -3.06 4.82 26.56
C ARG A 150 -2.75 5.78 27.72
N GLN A 151 -2.92 5.32 28.96
CA GLN A 151 -2.67 6.16 30.16
C GLN A 151 -1.19 6.22 30.53
N ASN A 152 -0.38 5.27 30.06
CA ASN A 152 1.02 5.10 30.42
C ASN A 152 1.91 5.17 29.18
N ARG A 153 1.51 5.94 28.16
CA ARG A 153 2.17 5.97 26.85
C ARG A 153 3.66 6.28 26.97
N GLU A 154 4.00 7.31 27.73
CA GLU A 154 5.38 7.77 27.94
C GLU A 154 6.30 6.71 28.57
N ARG A 155 5.72 5.65 29.16
CA ARG A 155 6.46 4.54 29.75
C ARG A 155 6.69 3.37 28.79
N ILE A 156 6.00 3.33 27.65
CA ILE A 156 6.12 2.24 26.69
C ILE A 156 7.51 2.33 26.06
N GLU A 157 8.33 1.30 26.28
CA GLU A 157 9.65 1.17 25.66
C GLU A 157 9.63 0.17 24.51
N ASN A 158 8.91 -0.95 24.70
CA ASN A 158 8.80 -2.00 23.69
C ASN A 158 7.34 -2.36 23.40
N ILE A 159 7.11 -2.81 22.17
CA ILE A 159 5.86 -3.43 21.73
C ILE A 159 6.22 -4.74 21.03
N ASP A 160 5.67 -5.85 21.49
CA ASP A 160 5.53 -7.05 20.66
C ASP A 160 4.15 -7.03 20.03
N PHE A 161 4.10 -7.13 18.70
CA PHE A 161 2.88 -7.00 17.93
C PHE A 161 2.69 -8.17 16.97
N THR A 162 1.47 -8.67 16.87
CA THR A 162 1.06 -9.53 15.77
C THR A 162 -0.27 -9.08 15.20
N SER A 163 -0.49 -9.36 13.92
CA SER A 163 -1.79 -9.14 13.29
C SER A 163 -2.17 -10.25 12.34
N ASP A 164 -3.47 -10.51 12.24
CA ASP A 164 -4.10 -11.30 11.19
C ASP A 164 -5.17 -10.41 10.53
N LYS A 165 -5.01 -10.14 9.24
CA LYS A 165 -5.85 -9.24 8.45
C LYS A 165 -6.38 -9.97 7.23
N ASN A 166 -7.68 -9.86 6.97
CA ASN A 166 -8.29 -10.37 5.74
C ASN A 166 -9.16 -9.28 5.14
N GLY A 167 -9.05 -9.07 3.84
CA GLY A 167 -9.74 -7.96 3.21
C GLY A 167 -9.69 -7.98 1.70
N SER A 168 -10.21 -6.90 1.14
CA SER A 168 -10.17 -6.62 -0.28
C SER A 168 -10.07 -5.13 -0.54
N THR A 169 -9.45 -4.79 -1.66
CA THR A 169 -9.44 -3.45 -2.22
C THR A 169 -10.00 -3.48 -3.63
N GLN A 170 -10.73 -2.43 -3.98
CA GLN A 170 -11.30 -2.25 -5.30
C GLN A 170 -11.09 -0.80 -5.72
N SER A 171 -10.43 -0.62 -6.84
CA SER A 171 -10.32 0.65 -7.54
C SER A 171 -10.97 0.51 -8.92
N ARG A 172 -10.83 1.54 -9.76
CA ARG A 172 -11.43 1.53 -11.10
C ARG A 172 -10.93 0.39 -11.97
N PHE A 173 -9.66 0.01 -11.85
CA PHE A 173 -9.01 -0.96 -12.73
C PHE A 173 -8.13 -1.99 -12.01
N ARG A 174 -8.09 -1.93 -10.67
CA ARG A 174 -7.40 -2.90 -9.84
C ARG A 174 -8.33 -3.42 -8.76
N ASN A 175 -8.42 -4.73 -8.63
CA ASN A 175 -9.10 -5.39 -7.52
C ASN A 175 -8.11 -6.34 -6.86
N SER A 176 -8.17 -6.47 -5.54
CA SER A 176 -7.41 -7.50 -4.86
C SER A 176 -8.16 -8.04 -3.65
N GLU A 177 -7.89 -9.30 -3.35
CA GLU A 177 -8.27 -9.96 -2.11
C GLU A 177 -7.00 -10.41 -1.42
N PHE A 178 -6.91 -10.23 -0.10
CA PHE A 178 -5.71 -10.55 0.64
C PHE A 178 -5.99 -11.16 2.02
N SER A 179 -5.03 -11.97 2.45
CA SER A 179 -4.83 -12.43 3.82
C SER A 179 -3.40 -12.11 4.22
N ARG A 180 -3.22 -11.40 5.33
CA ARG A 180 -1.94 -10.88 5.80
C ARG A 180 -1.73 -11.21 7.26
N ALA A 181 -0.51 -11.63 7.58
CA ALA A 181 -0.07 -11.93 8.93
C ALA A 181 1.26 -11.23 9.20
N ASP A 182 1.30 -10.40 10.25
CA ASP A 182 2.48 -9.64 10.63
C ASP A 182 2.97 -10.05 12.02
N THR A 183 4.28 -9.96 12.22
CA THR A 183 4.91 -10.08 13.53
C THR A 183 6.03 -9.06 13.62
N PHE A 184 5.88 -8.12 14.54
CA PHE A 184 6.83 -7.02 14.73
C PHE A 184 7.25 -6.93 16.19
N ALA A 185 8.51 -6.58 16.41
CA ALA A 185 9.07 -6.22 17.70
C ALA A 185 9.65 -4.81 17.58
N PHE A 186 9.19 -3.92 18.45
CA PHE A 186 9.59 -2.52 18.49
C PHE A 186 10.35 -2.23 19.77
N THR A 187 11.41 -1.43 19.68
CA THR A 187 12.20 -0.94 20.83
C THR A 187 12.53 0.53 20.64
N GLY A 188 12.68 1.29 21.73
CA GLY A 188 13.00 2.72 21.68
C GLY A 188 11.77 3.62 21.58
N LEU A 189 10.58 3.14 21.97
CA LEU A 189 9.35 3.96 21.91
C LEU A 189 9.37 5.13 22.89
N SER A 190 9.97 4.97 24.08
CA SER A 190 9.97 6.02 25.10
C SER A 190 10.77 7.24 24.67
N ASP A 191 10.54 8.38 25.31
CA ASP A 191 11.26 9.64 25.01
C ASP A 191 12.77 9.58 25.33
N ALA A 192 13.27 8.45 25.86
CA ALA A 192 14.68 8.24 26.13
C ALA A 192 15.54 8.03 24.87
N SER A 193 14.93 7.64 23.74
CA SER A 193 15.58 7.50 22.44
C SER A 193 14.92 8.42 21.43
N SER A 194 15.66 8.95 20.46
CA SER A 194 15.09 9.64 19.28
C SER A 194 14.81 8.66 18.13
N ILE A 195 15.38 7.46 18.19
CA ILE A 195 15.24 6.41 17.19
C ILE A 195 14.50 5.22 17.78
N LEU A 196 13.53 4.72 17.03
CA LEU A 196 12.87 3.45 17.27
C LEU A 196 13.38 2.41 16.27
N THR A 197 13.60 1.17 16.72
CA THR A 197 13.99 0.06 15.86
C THR A 197 12.86 -0.93 15.69
N ILE A 198 12.77 -1.54 14.51
CA ILE A 198 11.76 -2.54 14.16
C ILE A 198 12.46 -3.80 13.66
N ASP A 199 12.14 -4.92 14.29
CA ASP A 199 12.44 -6.25 13.76
C ASP A 199 11.12 -6.96 13.47
N GLY A 200 11.09 -7.84 12.48
CA GLY A 200 9.89 -8.59 12.18
C GLY A 200 9.78 -9.12 10.77
N LYS A 201 8.57 -9.58 10.48
CA LYS A 201 8.22 -10.19 9.21
C LYS A 201 6.76 -9.95 8.87
N HIS A 202 6.51 -9.93 7.57
CA HIS A 202 5.20 -9.88 6.96
C HIS A 202 5.01 -11.14 6.10
N TYR A 203 3.83 -11.72 6.17
CA TYR A 203 3.37 -12.76 5.27
C TYR A 203 2.05 -12.31 4.64
N GLY A 204 1.98 -12.34 3.31
CA GLY A 204 0.79 -11.99 2.55
C GLY A 204 0.45 -13.07 1.53
N ASN A 205 -0.83 -13.33 1.31
CA ASN A 205 -1.29 -14.13 0.19
C ASN A 205 -2.64 -13.62 -0.31
N GLY A 206 -2.99 -13.92 -1.55
CA GLY A 206 -4.21 -13.40 -2.11
C GLY A 206 -4.30 -13.52 -3.63
N SER A 207 -5.15 -12.69 -4.20
CA SER A 207 -5.29 -12.51 -5.64
C SER A 207 -5.38 -11.04 -6.01
N ILE A 208 -4.90 -10.71 -7.20
CA ILE A 208 -4.94 -9.39 -7.79
C ILE A 208 -5.41 -9.50 -9.24
N ASP A 209 -6.37 -8.65 -9.58
CA ASP A 209 -6.72 -8.29 -10.94
C ASP A 209 -6.21 -6.88 -11.17
N GLY A 210 -5.43 -6.67 -12.22
CA GLY A 210 -4.81 -5.38 -12.51
C GLY A 210 -4.75 -5.07 -13.99
N VAL A 211 -4.22 -3.90 -14.27
CA VAL A 211 -3.99 -3.40 -15.62
C VAL A 211 -2.53 -3.04 -15.77
N THR A 212 -1.93 -3.46 -16.87
CA THR A 212 -0.58 -3.07 -17.25
C THR A 212 -0.54 -1.62 -17.70
N ARG A 213 0.64 -1.03 -17.77
CA ARG A 213 0.84 0.34 -18.26
C ARG A 213 0.21 0.57 -19.64
N GLU A 214 0.28 -0.42 -20.52
CA GLU A 214 -0.30 -0.38 -21.88
C GLU A 214 -1.81 -0.63 -21.95
N GLY A 215 -2.46 -0.86 -20.81
CA GLY A 215 -3.91 -1.08 -20.70
C GLY A 215 -4.33 -2.53 -20.91
N ASP A 216 -3.41 -3.50 -20.85
CA ASP A 216 -3.76 -4.92 -20.90
C ASP A 216 -4.09 -5.44 -19.50
N THR A 217 -5.14 -6.25 -19.35
CA THR A 217 -5.55 -6.76 -18.04
C THR A 217 -4.82 -8.04 -17.67
N PHE A 218 -4.54 -8.24 -16.38
CA PHE A 218 -4.01 -9.49 -15.84
C PHE A 218 -4.73 -9.91 -14.55
N GLU A 219 -4.69 -11.21 -14.27
CA GLU A 219 -5.11 -11.80 -13.00
C GLU A 219 -3.99 -12.69 -12.47
N ARG A 220 -3.68 -12.60 -11.17
CA ARG A 220 -2.68 -13.43 -10.49
C ARG A 220 -3.12 -13.78 -9.08
N SER A 221 -2.77 -14.98 -8.63
CA SER A 221 -2.70 -15.27 -7.19
C SER A 221 -1.26 -15.15 -6.72
N PHE A 222 -1.05 -14.84 -5.44
CA PHE A 222 0.30 -14.64 -4.91
C PHE A 222 0.46 -15.15 -3.48
N VAL A 223 1.72 -15.42 -3.13
CA VAL A 223 2.21 -15.57 -1.76
C VAL A 223 3.47 -14.72 -1.64
N ASN A 224 3.56 -13.91 -0.61
CA ASN A 224 4.63 -12.96 -0.37
C ASN A 224 5.13 -13.08 1.08
N GLU A 225 6.43 -13.05 1.25
CA GLU A 225 7.08 -12.91 2.55
C GLU A 225 8.06 -11.74 2.49
N ILE A 226 8.02 -10.87 3.50
CA ILE A 226 8.95 -9.74 3.66
C ILE A 226 9.57 -9.83 5.03
N ASN A 227 10.90 -9.74 5.10
CA ASN A 227 11.70 -9.80 6.32
C ASN A 227 12.39 -8.45 6.54
N PHE A 228 12.30 -7.94 7.76
CA PHE A 228 12.85 -6.64 8.12
C PHE A 228 14.34 -6.75 8.42
N LEU A 229 15.14 -5.85 7.84
CA LEU A 229 16.58 -5.77 8.07
C LEU A 229 16.95 -4.35 8.50
N ASP A 230 17.28 -4.19 9.78
CA ASP A 230 17.77 -2.91 10.33
C ASP A 230 16.79 -1.75 10.04
N ILE A 231 15.51 -1.96 10.34
CA ILE A 231 14.50 -0.92 10.17
C ILE A 231 14.54 0.02 11.37
N GLN A 232 14.63 1.30 11.08
CA GLN A 232 14.69 2.38 12.06
C GLN A 232 13.66 3.45 11.74
N VAL A 233 13.17 4.12 12.77
CA VAL A 233 12.24 5.24 12.65
C VAL A 233 12.79 6.43 13.40
N ASN A 234 13.01 7.53 12.68
CA ASN A 234 13.36 8.79 13.30
C ASN A 234 12.09 9.49 13.81
N LYS A 235 11.92 9.52 15.12
CA LYS A 235 10.70 10.05 15.76
C LYS A 235 10.54 11.55 15.56
N ASP A 236 11.64 12.28 15.44
CA ASP A 236 11.60 13.72 15.18
C ASP A 236 11.14 14.00 13.75
N THR A 237 11.60 13.21 12.78
CA THR A 237 11.15 13.31 11.38
C THR A 237 9.65 12.98 11.29
N VAL A 238 9.21 11.87 11.87
CA VAL A 238 7.78 11.52 11.90
C VAL A 238 6.94 12.62 12.55
N ALA A 239 7.41 13.24 13.63
CA ALA A 239 6.71 14.34 14.28
C ALA A 239 6.69 15.63 13.43
N ALA A 240 7.76 15.92 12.68
CA ALA A 240 7.86 17.11 11.84
C ALA A 240 6.97 17.02 10.60
N TYR A 241 6.94 15.87 9.95
CA TYR A 241 6.18 15.64 8.73
C TYR A 241 4.78 15.11 8.97
N GLY A 242 4.53 14.54 10.15
CA GLY A 242 3.27 13.89 10.44
C GLY A 242 3.02 12.73 9.48
N SER A 243 4.00 11.85 9.29
CA SER A 243 3.78 10.57 8.64
C SER A 243 4.83 9.56 9.08
N LEU A 244 4.41 8.33 9.35
CA LEU A 244 5.34 7.23 9.62
C LEU A 244 6.18 6.89 8.37
N THR A 245 5.59 7.00 7.18
CA THR A 245 6.31 6.72 5.92
C THR A 245 7.49 7.68 5.74
N GLN A 246 7.36 8.92 6.20
CA GLN A 246 8.38 9.97 6.14
C GLN A 246 9.33 9.95 7.34
N GLY A 247 9.88 8.77 7.65
CA GLY A 247 10.80 8.64 8.79
C GLY A 247 11.26 7.23 9.06
N VAL A 248 10.65 6.23 8.40
CA VAL A 248 11.14 4.86 8.34
C VAL A 248 12.31 4.78 7.36
N THR A 249 13.44 4.27 7.84
CA THR A 249 14.64 3.98 7.04
C THR A 249 15.05 2.53 7.21
N GLY A 250 15.75 1.96 6.23
CA GLY A 250 16.37 0.65 6.34
C GLY A 250 16.08 -0.22 5.12
N THR A 251 16.26 -1.54 5.26
CA THR A 251 16.10 -2.47 4.15
C THR A 251 15.17 -3.62 4.51
N LEU A 252 14.40 -4.10 3.54
CA LEU A 252 13.62 -5.32 3.65
C LEU A 252 14.09 -6.31 2.58
N ASN A 253 14.08 -7.59 2.90
CA ASN A 253 14.21 -8.66 1.91
C ASN A 253 12.84 -9.28 1.64
N TYR A 254 12.55 -9.63 0.39
CA TYR A 254 11.29 -10.30 0.07
C TYR A 254 11.47 -11.53 -0.81
N GLU A 255 10.50 -12.43 -0.69
CA GLU A 255 10.23 -13.54 -1.60
C GLU A 255 8.76 -13.49 -2.01
N LEU A 256 8.50 -13.37 -3.30
CA LEU A 256 7.17 -13.31 -3.91
C LEU A 256 7.00 -14.47 -4.87
N THR A 257 6.03 -15.34 -4.64
CA THR A 257 5.60 -16.37 -5.58
C THR A 257 4.28 -15.94 -6.23
N ILE A 258 4.29 -15.82 -7.56
CA ILE A 258 3.13 -15.45 -8.36
C ILE A 258 2.63 -16.69 -9.10
N PHE A 259 1.32 -16.92 -9.08
CA PHE A 259 0.64 -18.01 -9.76
C PHE A 259 -0.23 -17.45 -10.89
N ARG A 260 -0.07 -18.04 -12.08
CA ARG A 260 -0.89 -17.76 -13.27
C ARG A 260 -1.69 -19.02 -13.60
N SER A 261 -2.99 -18.86 -13.82
CA SER A 261 -3.83 -19.91 -14.41
C SER A 261 -4.16 -19.52 -15.85
N SER A 262 -3.82 -20.36 -16.82
CA SER A 262 -4.22 -20.17 -18.21
C SER A 262 -4.71 -21.49 -18.80
N ASN A 263 -5.95 -21.51 -19.28
CA ASN A 263 -6.56 -22.67 -19.96
C ASN A 263 -6.47 -24.00 -19.17
N GLY A 264 -6.56 -23.95 -17.84
CA GLY A 264 -6.49 -25.12 -16.97
C GLY A 264 -5.08 -25.65 -16.69
N GLN A 265 -4.03 -24.96 -17.17
CA GLN A 265 -2.64 -25.18 -16.76
C GLN A 265 -2.20 -24.03 -15.86
N GLY A 266 -1.65 -24.37 -14.69
CA GLY A 266 -1.06 -23.43 -13.76
C GLY A 266 0.44 -23.32 -13.99
N SER A 267 0.98 -22.10 -13.94
CA SER A 267 2.42 -21.85 -13.81
C SER A 267 2.66 -20.99 -12.58
N SER A 268 3.82 -21.14 -11.95
CA SER A 268 4.26 -20.27 -10.85
C SER A 268 5.64 -19.73 -11.12
N LYS A 269 5.93 -18.55 -10.57
CA LYS A 269 7.25 -17.94 -10.62
C LYS A 269 7.58 -17.31 -9.28
N THR A 270 8.75 -17.64 -8.75
CA THR A 270 9.27 -17.03 -7.53
C THR A 270 10.24 -15.91 -7.90
N VAL A 271 10.08 -14.77 -7.23
CA VAL A 271 10.85 -13.56 -7.43
C VAL A 271 11.35 -13.11 -6.07
N THR A 272 12.62 -12.74 -5.99
CA THR A 272 13.22 -12.24 -4.74
C THR A 272 13.91 -10.91 -4.98
N GLY A 273 14.17 -10.19 -3.90
CA GLY A 273 14.89 -8.93 -3.97
C GLY A 273 14.90 -8.15 -2.67
N THR A 274 15.14 -6.85 -2.80
CA THR A 274 15.26 -5.91 -1.67
C THR A 274 14.33 -4.73 -1.85
N ILE A 275 13.90 -4.15 -0.73
CA ILE A 275 13.20 -2.87 -0.66
C ILE A 275 13.99 -1.96 0.26
N GLU A 276 14.37 -0.78 -0.19
CA GLU A 276 15.14 0.19 0.59
C GLU A 276 14.29 1.43 0.87
N MET A 277 14.25 1.89 2.11
CA MET A 277 13.51 3.08 2.54
C MET A 277 14.50 4.10 3.08
N ASP A 278 14.36 5.36 2.70
CA ASP A 278 15.22 6.47 3.10
C ASP A 278 14.49 7.54 3.94
N GLY A 279 13.19 7.36 4.16
CA GLY A 279 12.37 8.21 5.02
C GLY A 279 11.74 9.41 4.32
N ASP A 280 11.65 9.39 2.99
CA ASP A 280 10.96 10.43 2.21
C ASP A 280 9.46 10.14 1.95
N GLY A 281 8.99 8.95 2.32
CA GLY A 281 7.64 8.48 2.04
C GLY A 281 7.55 7.43 0.92
N THR A 282 8.67 7.11 0.30
CA THR A 282 8.81 6.13 -0.77
C THR A 282 9.80 5.01 -0.42
N ALA A 283 9.87 4.00 -1.29
CA ALA A 283 10.83 2.93 -1.17
C ALA A 283 11.34 2.44 -2.53
N LEU A 284 12.61 2.10 -2.59
CA LEU A 284 13.27 1.57 -3.77
C LEU A 284 13.18 0.04 -3.79
N LEU A 285 12.36 -0.49 -4.69
CA LEU A 285 12.17 -1.91 -4.96
C LEU A 285 13.16 -2.40 -6.03
N ARG A 286 13.90 -3.47 -5.71
CA ARG A 286 14.83 -4.15 -6.62
C ARG A 286 14.46 -5.62 -6.74
N PHE A 287 14.55 -6.17 -7.94
CA PHE A 287 14.47 -7.61 -8.18
C PHE A 287 15.88 -8.17 -8.35
N ALA A 288 16.20 -9.31 -7.74
CA ALA A 288 17.57 -9.85 -7.67
C ALA A 288 18.24 -10.07 -9.05
N ASN A 289 17.45 -10.34 -10.09
CA ASN A 289 17.93 -10.64 -11.44
C ASN A 289 17.43 -9.64 -12.49
N VAL A 290 17.01 -8.45 -12.09
CA VAL A 290 16.58 -7.39 -13.02
C VAL A 290 17.36 -6.13 -12.72
N ASN A 291 18.04 -5.58 -13.72
CA ASN A 291 18.75 -4.30 -13.58
C ASN A 291 17.80 -3.13 -13.84
N ARG A 292 16.72 -3.06 -13.06
CA ARG A 292 15.74 -1.97 -13.03
C ARG A 292 15.45 -1.61 -11.59
N LEU A 293 15.21 -0.33 -11.36
CA LEU A 293 14.81 0.23 -10.09
C LEU A 293 13.37 0.68 -10.18
N PHE A 294 12.61 0.40 -9.14
CA PHE A 294 11.22 0.82 -9.04
C PHE A 294 11.05 1.63 -7.77
N LYS A 295 10.36 2.76 -7.85
CA LYS A 295 10.03 3.59 -6.68
C LYS A 295 8.60 3.28 -6.28
N VAL A 296 8.40 2.95 -5.00
CA VAL A 296 7.11 2.57 -4.43
C VAL A 296 6.65 3.68 -3.51
N ASN A 297 5.49 4.27 -3.79
CA ASN A 297 4.85 5.19 -2.86
C ASN A 297 4.28 4.40 -1.67
N LEU A 298 4.78 4.66 -0.45
CA LEU A 298 4.41 3.86 0.73
C LEU A 298 3.01 4.18 1.28
N ARG A 299 2.39 5.27 0.82
CA ARG A 299 1.00 5.60 1.14
C ARG A 299 0.05 4.84 0.22
N THR A 300 0.20 5.01 -1.10
CA THR A 300 -0.76 4.53 -2.09
C THR A 300 -0.48 3.12 -2.63
N GLY A 301 0.78 2.67 -2.57
CA GLY A 301 1.24 1.43 -3.19
C GLY A 301 1.41 1.53 -4.70
N PHE A 302 1.41 2.74 -5.24
CA PHE A 302 1.82 2.97 -6.62
C PHE A 302 3.30 2.66 -6.78
N VAL A 303 3.66 2.18 -7.97
CA VAL A 303 5.03 1.83 -8.31
C VAL A 303 5.38 2.48 -9.65
N SER A 304 6.34 3.37 -9.62
CA SER A 304 6.93 4.04 -10.76
C SER A 304 8.24 3.38 -11.19
N ASP A 305 8.60 3.58 -12.46
CA ASP A 305 9.95 3.34 -12.96
C ASP A 305 10.51 4.61 -13.63
N ASP A 306 11.67 5.09 -13.18
CA ASP A 306 12.34 6.31 -13.67
C ASP A 306 12.69 6.29 -15.18
N GLU A 307 12.26 5.28 -15.93
CA GLU A 307 12.55 5.12 -17.35
C GLU A 307 11.42 5.61 -18.27
N VAL A 308 10.19 5.80 -17.76
CA VAL A 308 9.02 5.96 -18.65
C VAL A 308 7.98 6.95 -18.11
N ASP A 309 8.14 8.23 -18.41
CA ASP A 309 7.12 9.25 -18.14
C ASP A 309 6.50 9.78 -19.43
N ILE A 310 5.21 10.13 -19.38
CA ILE A 310 4.60 10.90 -20.45
C ILE A 310 4.84 12.37 -20.12
N GLU A 311 5.82 12.96 -20.77
CA GLU A 311 6.11 14.39 -20.65
C GLU A 311 5.46 15.15 -21.83
N SER A 312 4.66 16.17 -21.52
CA SER A 312 4.12 17.06 -22.55
C SER A 312 3.61 18.38 -21.96
N ALA A 313 3.71 19.45 -22.74
CA ALA A 313 3.07 20.72 -22.40
C ALA A 313 1.56 20.55 -22.20
N VAL A 314 1.03 21.19 -21.17
CA VAL A 314 -0.39 21.21 -20.85
C VAL A 314 -1.12 22.11 -21.86
N ALA A 315 -2.17 21.58 -22.49
CA ALA A 315 -3.02 22.31 -23.41
C ALA A 315 -4.26 22.89 -22.72
N ALA A 316 -4.86 22.14 -21.78
CA ALA A 316 -6.02 22.58 -21.02
C ALA A 316 -6.18 21.79 -19.72
N VAL A 317 -6.79 22.40 -18.71
CA VAL A 317 -7.21 21.75 -17.47
C VAL A 317 -8.71 21.95 -17.26
N ASP A 318 -9.40 20.87 -16.89
CA ASP A 318 -10.80 20.90 -16.45
C ASP A 318 -10.85 20.43 -14.99
N THR A 319 -10.94 21.40 -14.07
CA THR A 319 -10.99 21.14 -12.63
C THR A 319 -12.30 20.51 -12.17
N LEU A 320 -13.39 20.65 -12.94
CA LEU A 320 -14.67 20.05 -12.59
C LEU A 320 -14.70 18.56 -12.92
N ASN A 321 -14.16 18.20 -14.08
CA ASN A 321 -14.07 16.81 -14.52
C ASN A 321 -12.77 16.11 -14.09
N GLN A 322 -11.86 16.84 -13.44
CA GLN A 322 -10.55 16.34 -13.00
C GLN A 322 -9.74 15.75 -14.15
N THR A 323 -9.58 16.52 -15.23
CA THR A 323 -8.82 16.09 -16.40
C THR A 323 -7.82 17.12 -16.87
N VAL A 324 -6.70 16.65 -17.40
CA VAL A 324 -5.67 17.44 -18.07
C VAL A 324 -5.58 16.99 -19.52
N THR A 325 -5.65 17.92 -20.46
CA THR A 325 -5.39 17.64 -21.87
C THR A 325 -3.97 18.09 -22.20
N LEU A 326 -3.14 17.17 -22.67
CA LEU A 326 -1.78 17.45 -23.10
C LEU A 326 -1.75 17.88 -24.58
N ARG A 327 -0.70 18.60 -25.00
CA ARG A 327 -0.57 19.08 -26.40
C ARG A 327 -0.41 17.97 -27.44
N ASN A 328 -0.10 16.75 -27.01
CA ASN A 328 -0.11 15.56 -27.85
C ASN A 328 -1.50 14.91 -27.98
N ASP A 329 -2.56 15.64 -27.60
CA ASP A 329 -3.98 15.22 -27.59
C ASP A 329 -4.31 14.09 -26.60
N LEU A 330 -3.39 13.74 -25.68
CA LEU A 330 -3.67 12.78 -24.62
C LEU A 330 -4.57 13.41 -23.55
N LEU A 331 -5.65 12.72 -23.20
CA LEU A 331 -6.50 13.08 -22.08
C LEU A 331 -6.07 12.31 -20.84
N VAL A 332 -5.57 13.02 -19.84
CA VAL A 332 -5.16 12.50 -18.54
C VAL A 332 -6.30 12.66 -17.55
N ILE A 333 -6.68 11.57 -16.90
CA ILE A 333 -7.69 11.52 -15.84
C ILE A 333 -6.98 11.58 -14.50
N VAL A 334 -7.31 12.58 -13.71
CA VAL A 334 -6.85 12.77 -12.34
C VAL A 334 -7.96 12.30 -11.40
N SER A 335 -7.57 11.61 -10.34
CA SER A 335 -8.48 11.06 -9.33
C SER A 335 -8.07 11.50 -7.93
N ASP A 336 -8.88 11.15 -6.94
CA ASP A 336 -8.56 11.33 -5.51
C ASP A 336 -7.38 10.48 -5.03
N ARG A 337 -6.87 9.57 -5.86
CA ARG A 337 -5.66 8.80 -5.61
C ARG A 337 -4.43 9.34 -6.33
N THR A 338 -4.62 10.23 -7.31
CA THR A 338 -3.52 10.79 -8.08
C THR A 338 -2.71 11.71 -7.17
N GLU A 339 -1.42 11.44 -7.07
CA GLU A 339 -0.46 12.35 -6.45
C GLU A 339 -0.20 13.50 -7.42
N ILE A 340 -0.43 14.73 -6.96
CA ILE A 340 -0.14 15.93 -7.74
C ILE A 340 1.06 16.57 -7.07
N GLU A 341 2.19 16.52 -7.77
CA GLU A 341 3.41 17.22 -7.39
C GLU A 341 3.57 18.44 -8.29
N GLY A 342 4.34 19.43 -7.83
CA GLY A 342 4.64 20.56 -8.67
C GLY A 342 5.49 21.61 -8.00
N GLU A 343 6.36 22.19 -8.79
CA GLU A 343 7.23 23.28 -8.37
C GLU A 343 6.50 24.63 -8.43
N ASP A 344 7.05 25.63 -7.74
CA ASP A 344 6.57 27.02 -7.77
C ASP A 344 5.05 27.23 -7.52
N GLY A 345 4.45 26.30 -6.76
CA GLY A 345 3.04 26.37 -6.36
C GLY A 345 2.06 25.79 -7.39
N LEU A 346 2.53 24.90 -8.29
CA LEU A 346 1.70 24.12 -9.23
C LEU A 346 1.17 22.80 -8.63
N ASP A 347 0.98 22.76 -7.32
CA ASP A 347 0.56 21.59 -6.52
C ASP A 347 -0.93 21.19 -6.65
N SER A 348 -1.65 21.73 -7.64
CA SER A 348 -3.07 21.49 -7.85
C SER A 348 -3.56 21.85 -9.25
N LEU A 349 -4.62 21.17 -9.71
CA LEU A 349 -5.26 21.50 -10.99
C LEU A 349 -5.76 22.96 -11.04
N GLU A 350 -6.21 23.50 -9.91
CA GLU A 350 -6.59 24.92 -9.80
C GLU A 350 -5.39 25.87 -9.92
N ALA A 351 -4.21 25.47 -9.48
CA ALA A 351 -2.99 26.26 -9.70
C ALA A 351 -2.57 26.23 -11.16
N VAL A 352 -2.52 25.05 -11.77
CA VAL A 352 -2.18 24.89 -13.19
C VAL A 352 -3.15 25.65 -14.08
N ALA A 353 -4.47 25.55 -13.83
CA ALA A 353 -5.47 26.29 -14.59
C ALA A 353 -5.25 27.81 -14.52
N ARG A 354 -4.87 28.34 -13.34
CA ARG A 354 -4.55 29.77 -13.17
C ARG A 354 -3.28 30.18 -13.91
N ALA A 355 -2.26 29.34 -13.93
CA ALA A 355 -1.02 29.58 -14.67
C ALA A 355 -1.30 29.68 -16.18
N LEU A 356 -2.07 28.73 -16.73
CA LEU A 356 -2.47 28.74 -18.14
C LEU A 356 -3.31 29.98 -18.50
N ASP A 357 -4.25 30.38 -17.63
CA ASP A 357 -5.05 31.59 -17.82
C ASP A 357 -4.20 32.88 -17.80
N ALA A 358 -3.06 32.86 -17.11
CA ALA A 358 -2.09 33.96 -17.10
C ALA A 358 -1.19 33.98 -18.35
N GLY A 359 -1.26 32.94 -19.19
CA GLY A 359 -0.45 32.80 -20.40
C GLY A 359 0.89 32.09 -20.17
N GLU A 360 1.13 31.54 -18.98
CA GLU A 360 2.33 30.77 -18.67
C GLU A 360 2.30 29.41 -19.36
N SER A 361 3.48 28.88 -19.70
CA SER A 361 3.62 27.53 -20.25
C SER A 361 3.91 26.55 -19.11
N VAL A 362 3.12 25.49 -19.03
CA VAL A 362 3.26 24.43 -18.02
C VAL A 362 3.54 23.10 -18.72
N ILE A 363 4.51 22.36 -18.24
CA ILE A 363 4.81 20.98 -18.63
C ILE A 363 4.18 20.05 -17.59
N ALA A 364 3.70 18.90 -18.04
CA ALA A 364 3.26 17.83 -17.16
C ALA A 364 4.04 16.56 -17.46
N GLU A 365 4.57 15.95 -16.41
CA GLU A 365 5.12 14.60 -16.41
C GLU A 365 4.10 13.68 -15.77
N VAL A 366 3.69 12.64 -16.50
CA VAL A 366 2.55 11.81 -16.11
C VAL A 366 2.92 10.34 -16.03
N GLU A 367 2.63 9.78 -14.86
CA GLU A 367 2.82 8.40 -14.50
C GLU A 367 1.48 7.69 -14.24
N GLY A 368 1.37 6.45 -14.69
CA GLY A 368 0.14 5.67 -14.58
C GLY A 368 -0.04 4.66 -15.70
N TYR A 369 -1.28 4.50 -16.18
CA TYR A 369 -1.61 3.48 -17.17
C TYR A 369 -2.69 3.93 -18.17
N ARG A 370 -2.65 3.34 -19.35
CA ARG A 370 -3.70 3.53 -20.35
C ARG A 370 -5.00 2.92 -19.86
N ASN A 371 -6.10 3.64 -20.04
CA ASN A 371 -7.43 3.13 -19.73
C ASN A 371 -7.73 1.89 -20.60
N PRO A 372 -8.00 0.72 -20.00
CA PRO A 372 -8.25 -0.52 -20.74
C PRO A 372 -9.53 -0.45 -21.59
N ASP A 373 -10.51 0.38 -21.18
CA ASP A 373 -11.77 0.60 -21.89
C ASP A 373 -11.66 1.67 -22.99
N ASN A 374 -10.72 2.62 -22.87
CA ASN A 374 -10.48 3.68 -23.84
C ASN A 374 -9.00 4.07 -23.92
N ARG A 375 -8.23 3.51 -24.86
CA ARG A 375 -6.77 3.74 -24.98
C ARG A 375 -6.34 5.18 -25.30
N SER A 376 -7.28 6.07 -25.62
CA SER A 376 -7.01 7.52 -25.80
C SER A 376 -7.01 8.29 -24.47
N GLU A 377 -7.41 7.63 -23.37
CA GLU A 377 -7.34 8.15 -22.02
C GLU A 377 -6.17 7.52 -21.27
N PHE A 378 -5.49 8.33 -20.48
CA PHE A 378 -4.46 7.91 -19.54
C PHE A 378 -4.96 8.21 -18.13
N ILE A 379 -4.76 7.28 -17.20
CA ILE A 379 -5.17 7.46 -15.81
C ILE A 379 -3.89 7.73 -15.03
N ALA A 380 -3.80 8.96 -14.49
CA ALA A 380 -2.65 9.36 -13.70
C ALA A 380 -2.75 8.76 -12.30
N GLU A 381 -1.68 8.10 -11.88
CA GLU A 381 -1.43 7.79 -10.47
C GLU A 381 -0.53 8.86 -9.84
N GLU A 382 0.33 9.48 -10.66
CA GLU A 382 1.13 10.64 -10.30
C GLU A 382 1.20 11.59 -11.50
N ILE A 383 1.18 12.88 -11.21
CA ILE A 383 1.36 13.93 -12.20
C ILE A 383 2.15 15.07 -11.56
N GLU A 384 3.30 15.39 -12.15
CA GLU A 384 4.12 16.52 -11.76
C GLU A 384 3.92 17.67 -12.74
N PHE A 385 3.83 18.89 -12.21
CA PHE A 385 3.72 20.11 -13.01
C PHE A 385 4.87 21.07 -12.73
N GLU A 386 5.47 21.56 -13.80
CA GLU A 386 6.50 22.59 -13.75
C GLU A 386 6.24 23.66 -14.81
N PHE A 387 6.79 24.84 -14.60
CA PHE A 387 6.84 25.84 -15.65
C PHE A 387 7.83 25.38 -16.72
N ALA A 388 7.47 25.54 -17.99
CA ALA A 388 8.46 25.33 -19.05
C ALA A 388 9.61 26.31 -18.84
N GLU A 389 10.85 25.82 -18.81
CA GLU A 389 12.01 26.69 -18.82
C GLU A 389 11.94 27.61 -20.06
N ASP A 390 12.03 28.92 -19.83
CA ASP A 390 12.24 29.87 -20.92
C ASP A 390 13.65 29.59 -21.46
N ASP A 391 13.74 28.96 -22.64
CA ASP A 391 14.97 28.77 -23.46
C ASP A 391 15.56 30.13 -23.93
N ASP A 392 15.67 31.13 -23.05
CA ASP A 392 16.28 32.43 -23.30
C ASP A 392 17.65 32.52 -22.57
N GLU A 393 18.55 31.58 -22.86
CA GLU A 393 20.01 31.81 -22.79
C GLU A 393 20.63 31.74 -24.19
N ASP A 394 20.12 32.55 -25.11
CA ASP A 394 20.87 32.96 -26.30
C ASP A 394 21.13 34.48 -26.24
N ASP A 395 22.42 34.80 -26.36
CA ASP A 395 23.05 36.10 -26.67
C ASP A 395 23.36 37.08 -25.51
N ASP A 396 24.64 37.13 -25.11
CA ASP A 396 25.46 38.35 -25.29
C ASP A 396 26.96 38.11 -24.93
N ASP A 397 27.69 37.37 -25.77
CA ASP A 397 29.15 37.54 -25.90
C ASP A 397 29.44 38.16 -27.29
N ASN A 398 28.95 39.39 -27.46
CA ASN A 398 29.51 40.34 -28.42
C ASN A 398 30.80 40.94 -27.82
N ASP A 399 31.88 40.16 -27.84
CA ASP A 399 33.24 40.71 -27.72
C ASP A 399 33.70 41.15 -29.12
N ASP A 400 33.18 42.30 -29.56
CA ASP A 400 33.92 43.22 -30.43
C ASP A 400 34.88 44.02 -29.55
N ASP A 401 36.17 43.69 -29.57
CA ASP A 401 37.24 44.68 -29.39
C ASP A 401 38.57 44.21 -30.03
N ASP A 402 39.07 45.11 -30.90
CA ASP A 402 40.35 45.22 -31.66
C ASP A 402 40.62 44.42 -32.95
#